data_AF-A0A934DVN8-F1
#
_entry.id   AF-A0A934DVN8-F1
#
_cell.length_a   1.000
_cell.length_b   1.000
_cell.length_c   1.000
_cell.angle_alpha   90.00
_cell.angle_beta   90.00
_cell.angle_gamma   90.00
#
_symmetry.space_group_name_H-M   'P 1'
#
loop_
_entity.id
_entity.type
_entity.pdbx_description
1 polymer ?
#
loop_
_entity_poly.entity_id
_entity_poly.type
_entity_poly.pdbx_seq_one_letter_code
_entity_poly.pdbx_strand_id
1 'polypeptide(L)'
;MNHPIHPATCLILTLFTSSLACGGSVVTSEQSTGGSAGAGGSAGSGGISSKGGSGGNAGAGGVDAGPSQDAAADVAPSALTMTILGIEMWMNCMPAVPPDPLGGTITVRYDNSLGSAAAFATITQAQWALPATYSFELEPKESGLIPAGKVVDVAHKKVANSGKVAASPCSLCGQVGSLSLTWNVNGQTVSASEVGAPGCAY
;
A
#
# COMPACT_ATOMS: atom_id res chain seq x y z
N MET A 1 -40.89 1.90 36.47
CA MET A 1 -40.01 0.76 36.19
C MET A 1 -39.59 0.88 34.73
N ASN A 2 -38.40 1.41 34.47
CA ASN A 2 -37.90 1.67 33.12
C ASN A 2 -37.22 0.42 32.56
N HIS A 3 -37.70 -0.08 31.43
CA HIS A 3 -37.00 -1.13 30.68
C HIS A 3 -35.98 -0.51 29.71
N PRO A 4 -34.74 -1.00 29.67
CA PRO A 4 -33.74 -0.57 28.68
C PRO A 4 -33.97 -1.28 27.34
N ILE A 5 -34.17 -0.49 26.29
CA ILE A 5 -34.24 -0.93 24.89
C ILE A 5 -32.80 -1.21 24.42
N HIS A 6 -32.48 -2.47 24.15
CA HIS A 6 -31.23 -2.87 23.51
C HIS A 6 -31.37 -2.76 21.99
N PRO A 7 -30.45 -2.09 21.27
CA PRO A 7 -30.44 -2.12 19.82
C PRO A 7 -29.93 -3.48 19.34
N ALA A 8 -30.74 -4.16 18.53
CA ALA A 8 -30.41 -5.40 17.87
C ALA A 8 -29.32 -5.15 16.81
N THR A 9 -28.12 -5.64 17.08
CA THR A 9 -27.03 -5.70 16.10
C THR A 9 -27.43 -6.70 15.01
N CYS A 10 -27.80 -6.17 13.84
CA CYS A 10 -28.12 -6.96 12.66
C CYS A 10 -26.81 -7.53 12.08
N LEU A 11 -26.51 -8.77 12.44
CA LEU A 11 -25.39 -9.53 11.89
C LEU A 11 -25.75 -9.94 10.45
N ILE A 12 -25.29 -9.16 9.46
CA ILE A 12 -25.41 -9.54 8.05
C ILE A 12 -24.35 -10.62 7.79
N LEU A 13 -24.78 -11.89 7.84
CA LEU A 13 -24.00 -13.04 7.44
C LEU A 13 -24.08 -13.20 5.91
N THR A 14 -23.12 -12.62 5.19
CA THR A 14 -23.02 -12.79 3.73
C THR A 14 -22.38 -14.16 3.44
N LEU A 15 -23.21 -15.16 3.16
CA LEU A 15 -22.79 -16.45 2.64
C LEU A 15 -22.28 -16.26 1.20
N PHE A 16 -20.97 -16.29 1.00
CA PHE A 16 -20.36 -16.47 -0.31
C PHE A 16 -20.55 -17.92 -0.76
N THR A 17 -21.51 -18.16 -1.65
CA THR A 17 -21.65 -19.42 -2.39
C THR A 17 -20.59 -19.46 -3.50
N SER A 18 -19.52 -20.22 -3.26
CA SER A 18 -18.51 -20.53 -4.28
C SER A 18 -19.11 -21.50 -5.29
N SER A 19 -19.38 -21.05 -6.51
CA SER A 19 -19.71 -21.91 -7.64
C SER A 19 -18.43 -22.58 -8.16
N LEU A 20 -18.32 -23.89 -7.95
CA LEU A 20 -17.40 -24.74 -8.70
C LEU A 20 -17.82 -24.75 -10.18
N ALA A 21 -17.13 -23.98 -11.01
CA ALA A 21 -17.17 -24.12 -12.46
C ALA A 21 -15.95 -24.94 -12.91
N CYS A 22 -16.14 -26.26 -13.04
CA CYS A 22 -15.25 -27.10 -13.84
C CYS A 22 -15.48 -26.77 -15.32
N GLY A 23 -14.65 -25.89 -15.88
CA GLY A 23 -14.61 -25.59 -17.31
C GLY A 23 -13.18 -25.72 -17.81
N GLY A 24 -12.83 -26.92 -18.30
CA GLY A 24 -11.55 -27.16 -18.95
C GLY A 24 -11.46 -26.41 -20.27
N SER A 25 -10.29 -25.85 -20.55
CA SER A 25 -9.89 -25.44 -21.91
C SER A 25 -8.42 -25.74 -22.09
N VAL A 26 -8.16 -26.64 -23.04
CA VAL A 26 -6.84 -27.05 -23.53
C VAL A 26 -6.25 -25.86 -24.29
N VAL A 27 -5.08 -25.38 -23.86
CA VAL A 27 -4.27 -24.45 -24.65
C VAL A 27 -3.13 -25.23 -25.27
N THR A 28 -3.19 -25.40 -26.58
CA THR A 28 -2.10 -25.88 -27.44
C THR A 28 -1.02 -24.82 -27.52
N SER A 29 0.21 -25.21 -27.26
CA SER A 29 1.42 -24.40 -27.35
C SER A 29 1.83 -24.20 -28.81
N GLU A 30 1.68 -22.97 -29.34
CA GLU A 30 2.41 -22.52 -30.53
C GLU A 30 3.79 -22.01 -30.11
N GLN A 31 4.80 -22.82 -30.46
CA GLN A 31 6.21 -22.51 -30.30
C GLN A 31 6.64 -21.51 -31.38
N SER A 32 6.85 -20.25 -31.00
CA SER A 32 7.45 -19.23 -31.86
C SER A 32 8.91 -19.00 -31.46
N THR A 33 9.81 -19.33 -32.37
CA THR A 33 11.24 -19.05 -32.34
C THR A 33 11.55 -17.68 -32.94
N GLY A 34 12.22 -16.82 -32.18
CA GLY A 34 12.87 -15.58 -32.63
C GLY A 34 13.12 -14.68 -31.43
N GLY A 35 14.33 -14.34 -30.99
CA GLY A 35 15.53 -14.00 -31.75
C GLY A 35 15.71 -12.49 -31.69
N SER A 36 16.66 -12.01 -30.88
CA SER A 36 17.53 -10.86 -31.17
C SER A 36 18.34 -10.45 -29.94
N ALA A 37 19.66 -10.55 -30.07
CA ALA A 37 20.64 -9.98 -29.16
C ALA A 37 20.66 -8.46 -29.34
N GLY A 38 20.44 -7.70 -28.27
CA GLY A 38 20.66 -6.26 -28.21
C GLY A 38 21.81 -5.97 -27.26
N ALA A 39 22.97 -5.65 -27.81
CA ALA A 39 24.14 -5.16 -27.10
C ALA A 39 24.08 -3.63 -26.93
N GLY A 40 24.64 -3.13 -25.83
CA GLY A 40 25.30 -1.82 -25.78
C GLY A 40 24.46 -0.65 -25.27
N GLY A 41 25.01 0.07 -24.29
CA GLY A 41 24.48 1.37 -23.87
C GLY A 41 25.08 1.87 -22.55
N SER A 42 26.31 2.38 -22.60
CA SER A 42 27.04 3.01 -21.49
C SER A 42 26.50 4.39 -21.11
N ALA A 43 26.84 4.76 -19.86
CA ALA A 43 27.20 6.10 -19.37
C ALA A 43 26.11 7.17 -19.20
N GLY A 44 26.05 7.72 -17.98
CA GLY A 44 25.25 8.91 -17.66
C GLY A 44 25.39 9.35 -16.20
N SER A 45 26.61 9.62 -15.74
CA SER A 45 26.87 10.31 -14.46
C SER A 45 26.53 11.80 -14.61
N GLY A 46 25.33 12.19 -14.18
CA GLY A 46 24.89 13.59 -14.12
C GLY A 46 24.91 14.10 -12.68
N GLY A 47 26.00 14.77 -12.29
CA GLY A 47 26.08 15.47 -11.01
C GLY A 47 25.23 16.74 -11.01
N ILE A 48 24.54 16.99 -9.90
CA ILE A 48 23.99 18.31 -9.57
C ILE A 48 24.67 18.80 -8.29
N SER A 49 25.68 19.64 -8.50
CA SER A 49 26.27 20.52 -7.49
C SER A 49 25.31 21.67 -7.23
N SER A 50 24.58 21.66 -6.11
CA SER A 50 23.92 22.86 -5.59
C SER A 50 24.93 23.64 -4.74
N LYS A 51 25.52 24.63 -5.41
CA LYS A 51 26.47 25.62 -4.88
C LYS A 51 25.78 26.51 -3.85
N GLY A 52 26.46 26.75 -2.74
CA GLY A 52 26.01 27.61 -1.66
C GLY A 52 25.72 29.05 -2.10
N GLY A 53 24.70 29.63 -1.46
CA GLY A 53 24.40 31.06 -1.47
C GLY A 53 24.25 31.53 -0.03
N SER A 54 25.35 31.95 0.58
CA SER A 54 25.35 32.74 1.81
C SER A 54 25.08 34.19 1.44
N GLY A 55 23.82 34.60 1.44
CA GLY A 55 23.39 35.99 1.31
C GLY A 55 22.82 36.48 2.63
N GLY A 56 23.59 37.27 3.37
CA GLY A 56 23.11 37.92 4.59
C GLY A 56 22.25 39.13 4.28
N ASN A 57 21.10 39.23 4.93
CA ASN A 57 20.35 40.48 5.07
C ASN A 57 20.15 40.75 6.56
N ALA A 58 20.99 41.65 7.09
CA ALA A 58 20.76 42.32 8.35
C ALA A 58 19.78 43.47 8.10
N GLY A 59 18.61 43.41 8.72
CA GLY A 59 17.60 44.47 8.69
C GLY A 59 16.78 44.40 9.97
N ALA A 60 16.98 45.40 10.83
CA ALA A 60 16.44 45.49 12.17
C ALA A 60 15.03 46.09 12.20
N GLY A 61 14.26 45.72 13.24
CA GLY A 61 13.30 46.59 13.91
C GLY A 61 11.85 46.54 13.41
N GLY A 62 10.93 46.05 14.26
CA GLY A 62 9.50 46.14 14.03
C GLY A 62 8.64 45.43 15.07
N VAL A 63 8.38 46.14 16.18
CA VAL A 63 7.31 46.06 17.19
C VAL A 63 6.18 45.01 17.09
N ASP A 64 6.01 44.31 18.21
CA ASP A 64 4.79 43.88 18.91
C ASP A 64 3.45 43.73 18.15
N ALA A 65 2.97 42.48 18.06
CA ALA A 65 1.54 42.15 18.13
C ALA A 65 1.34 40.67 18.54
N GLY A 66 1.05 40.46 19.83
CA GLY A 66 0.28 39.38 20.47
C GLY A 66 0.43 37.91 20.02
N PRO A 67 0.45 36.93 20.95
CA PRO A 67 0.23 35.53 20.57
C PRO A 67 -1.20 35.37 20.04
N SER A 68 -1.37 35.48 18.73
CA SER A 68 -2.54 34.99 18.02
C SER A 68 -2.57 33.49 18.29
N GLN A 69 -3.44 33.06 19.20
CA GLN A 69 -3.77 31.66 19.41
C GLN A 69 -4.01 31.05 18.04
N ASP A 70 -3.16 30.09 17.70
CA ASP A 70 -3.30 29.23 16.55
C ASP A 70 -4.72 28.67 16.59
N ALA A 71 -5.61 29.30 15.84
CA ALA A 71 -6.87 28.67 15.48
C ALA A 71 -6.42 27.44 14.73
N ALA A 72 -6.39 26.30 15.44
CA ALA A 72 -6.26 24.99 14.83
C ALA A 72 -7.34 24.98 13.77
N ALA A 73 -6.94 25.26 12.52
CA ALA A 73 -7.85 25.27 11.40
C ALA A 73 -8.49 23.89 11.47
N ASP A 74 -9.80 23.88 11.69
CA ASP A 74 -10.57 22.67 11.85
C ASP A 74 -10.32 21.86 10.57
N VAL A 75 -9.37 20.92 10.64
CA VAL A 75 -8.91 20.16 9.49
C VAL A 75 -10.08 19.23 9.22
N ALA A 76 -10.95 19.68 8.33
CA ALA A 76 -12.11 18.90 7.91
C ALA A 76 -11.62 17.47 7.65
N PRO A 77 -12.25 16.46 8.25
CA PRO A 77 -11.80 15.07 8.14
C PRO A 77 -11.59 14.76 6.67
N SER A 78 -10.40 14.26 6.32
CA SER A 78 -10.07 14.05 4.92
C SER A 78 -11.04 13.04 4.34
N ALA A 79 -11.72 13.39 3.25
CA ALA A 79 -12.65 12.48 2.57
C ALA A 79 -11.93 11.37 1.78
N LEU A 80 -10.61 11.24 1.92
CA LEU A 80 -9.79 10.27 1.22
C LEU A 80 -10.11 8.87 1.74
N THR A 81 -10.63 8.02 0.87
CA THR A 81 -10.94 6.62 1.16
C THR A 81 -9.93 5.72 0.45
N MET A 82 -9.47 4.65 1.12
CA MET A 82 -8.54 3.68 0.57
C MET A 82 -9.20 2.32 0.39
N THR A 83 -9.00 1.67 -0.75
CA THR A 83 -9.53 0.33 -1.05
C THR A 83 -8.44 -0.52 -1.69
N ILE A 84 -8.21 -1.72 -1.17
CA ILE A 84 -7.27 -2.68 -1.77
C ILE A 84 -7.98 -3.31 -2.97
N LEU A 85 -7.47 -3.08 -4.18
CA LEU A 85 -8.09 -3.59 -5.42
C LEU A 85 -7.55 -4.96 -5.82
N GLY A 86 -6.26 -5.19 -5.56
CA GLY A 86 -5.57 -6.36 -6.06
C GLY A 86 -4.34 -6.69 -5.23
N ILE A 87 -4.13 -7.98 -5.03
CA ILE A 87 -3.02 -8.54 -4.27
C ILE A 87 -2.31 -9.56 -5.17
N GLU A 88 -1.10 -9.24 -5.60
CA GLU A 88 -0.24 -10.13 -6.35
C GLU A 88 0.96 -10.49 -5.48
N MET A 89 0.80 -11.48 -4.62
CA MET A 89 1.85 -11.93 -3.70
C MET A 89 2.34 -13.33 -4.10
N TRP A 90 3.62 -13.60 -3.91
CA TRP A 90 4.21 -14.93 -4.14
C TRP A 90 5.23 -15.27 -3.08
N MET A 91 5.40 -16.56 -2.82
CA MET A 91 6.41 -17.10 -1.92
C MET A 91 7.53 -17.76 -2.75
N ASN A 92 8.77 -17.29 -2.58
CA ASN A 92 9.95 -17.95 -3.11
C ASN A 92 10.31 -19.14 -2.22
N CYS A 93 10.20 -20.33 -2.80
CA CYS A 93 10.44 -21.60 -2.13
C CYS A 93 11.92 -21.97 -1.96
N MET A 94 12.81 -21.35 -2.74
CA MET A 94 14.25 -21.56 -2.71
C MET A 94 14.98 -20.22 -2.76
N PRO A 95 14.86 -19.38 -1.72
CA PRO A 95 15.53 -18.09 -1.73
C PRO A 95 17.05 -18.31 -1.70
N ALA A 96 17.76 -17.75 -2.68
CA ALA A 96 19.22 -17.79 -2.74
C ALA A 96 19.88 -17.13 -1.52
N VAL A 97 19.17 -16.18 -0.89
CA VAL A 97 19.57 -15.51 0.34
C VAL A 97 18.39 -15.52 1.32
N PRO A 98 18.42 -16.31 2.40
CA PRO A 98 17.46 -16.16 3.51
C PRO A 98 17.58 -14.74 4.08
N PRO A 99 16.49 -14.06 4.49
CA PRO A 99 15.31 -14.65 5.16
C PRO A 99 13.95 -14.18 4.60
N ASP A 100 13.89 -13.66 3.38
CA ASP A 100 12.70 -12.97 2.89
C ASP A 100 12.06 -13.66 1.67
N PRO A 101 11.18 -14.64 1.93
CA PRO A 101 10.57 -15.42 0.86
C PRO A 101 9.36 -14.73 0.23
N LEU A 102 8.85 -13.65 0.82
CA LEU A 102 7.63 -13.02 0.35
C LEU A 102 7.98 -11.97 -0.71
N GLY A 103 7.40 -12.07 -1.89
CA GLY A 103 7.45 -11.04 -2.94
C GLY A 103 6.04 -10.60 -3.29
N GLY A 104 5.89 -9.40 -3.86
CA GLY A 104 4.57 -9.00 -4.34
C GLY A 104 4.39 -7.55 -4.72
N THR A 105 3.24 -7.30 -5.33
CA THR A 105 2.67 -5.99 -5.62
C THR A 105 1.25 -5.93 -5.09
N ILE A 106 0.87 -4.81 -4.50
CA ILE A 106 -0.46 -4.55 -3.97
C ILE A 106 -0.98 -3.28 -4.63
N THR A 107 -2.15 -3.34 -5.25
CA THR A 107 -2.78 -2.17 -5.86
C THR A 107 -3.82 -1.59 -4.92
N VAL A 108 -3.67 -0.31 -4.58
CA VAL A 108 -4.58 0.43 -3.70
C VAL A 108 -5.23 1.56 -4.49
N ARG A 109 -6.55 1.64 -4.41
CA ARG A 109 -7.34 2.79 -4.87
C ARG A 109 -7.40 3.85 -3.79
N TYR A 110 -7.00 5.05 -4.14
CA TYR A 110 -7.15 6.26 -3.34
C TYR A 110 -8.26 7.11 -3.96
N ASP A 111 -9.39 7.20 -3.26
CA ASP A 111 -10.57 7.92 -3.71
C ASP A 111 -10.73 9.22 -2.92
N ASN A 112 -10.50 10.36 -3.59
CA ASN A 112 -10.73 11.70 -3.08
C ASN A 112 -11.89 12.39 -3.83
N SER A 113 -12.85 11.62 -4.37
CA SER A 113 -13.96 12.13 -5.17
C SER A 113 -14.90 13.04 -4.37
N LEU A 114 -15.01 12.82 -3.06
CA LEU A 114 -15.82 13.60 -2.13
C LEU A 114 -15.04 14.70 -1.40
N GLY A 115 -13.71 14.78 -1.60
CA GLY A 115 -12.87 15.77 -0.93
C GLY A 115 -12.95 17.15 -1.57
N SER A 116 -12.87 18.19 -0.75
CA SER A 116 -12.83 19.60 -1.17
C SER A 116 -11.41 20.13 -1.38
N ALA A 117 -10.39 19.39 -0.94
CA ALA A 117 -8.98 19.74 -1.06
C ALA A 117 -8.15 18.52 -1.51
N ALA A 118 -6.95 18.78 -2.01
CA ALA A 118 -6.00 17.71 -2.30
C ALA A 118 -5.56 17.01 -1.00
N ALA A 119 -5.34 15.70 -1.07
CA ALA A 119 -4.94 14.88 0.06
C ALA A 119 -3.81 13.93 -0.32
N PHE A 120 -3.10 13.40 0.66
CA PHE A 120 -2.12 12.34 0.48
C PHE A 120 -2.22 11.36 1.65
N ALA A 121 -1.83 10.12 1.43
CA ALA A 121 -1.79 9.08 2.45
C ALA A 121 -0.42 8.43 2.49
N THR A 122 0.06 8.11 3.70
CA THR A 122 1.32 7.39 3.91
C THR A 122 1.04 6.06 4.57
N ILE A 123 1.45 4.96 3.94
CA ILE A 123 1.40 3.62 4.54
C ILE A 123 2.36 3.59 5.73
N THR A 124 1.81 3.36 6.92
CA THR A 124 2.58 3.24 8.17
C THR A 124 2.82 1.79 8.57
N GLN A 125 1.95 0.87 8.14
CA GLN A 125 2.07 -0.55 8.44
C GLN A 125 1.47 -1.40 7.32
N ALA A 126 2.18 -2.48 6.96
CA ALA A 126 1.68 -3.55 6.12
C ALA A 126 1.89 -4.89 6.82
N GLN A 127 0.83 -5.68 6.93
CA GLN A 127 0.83 -6.98 7.59
C GLN A 127 0.10 -8.01 6.75
N TRP A 128 0.65 -9.21 6.68
CA TRP A 128 0.00 -10.37 6.12
C TRP A 128 -0.26 -11.40 7.21
N ALA A 129 -1.52 -11.64 7.52
CA ALA A 129 -1.97 -12.64 8.49
C ALA A 129 -2.20 -13.98 7.78
N LEU A 130 -1.28 -14.90 8.00
CA LEU A 130 -1.37 -16.34 7.72
C LEU A 130 -1.52 -17.06 9.07
N PRO A 131 -1.32 -18.40 9.22
CA PRO A 131 -1.23 -18.97 10.57
C PRO A 131 -0.31 -18.21 11.54
N ALA A 132 0.63 -17.39 11.04
CA ALA A 132 1.27 -16.31 11.78
C ALA A 132 1.16 -14.96 11.04
N THR A 133 1.31 -13.85 11.77
CA THR A 133 1.32 -12.49 11.20
C THR A 133 2.72 -12.08 10.80
N TYR A 134 2.87 -11.59 9.57
CA TYR A 134 4.14 -11.10 9.02
C TYR A 134 4.03 -9.63 8.66
N SER A 135 4.87 -8.79 9.26
CA SER A 135 5.04 -7.38 8.86
C SER A 135 6.09 -7.26 7.77
N PHE A 136 5.89 -6.34 6.84
CA PHE A 136 6.84 -6.00 5.77
C PHE A 136 6.68 -4.53 5.36
N GLU A 137 7.59 -4.06 4.51
CA GLU A 137 7.55 -2.70 3.98
C GLU A 137 7.11 -2.70 2.51
N LEU A 138 6.51 -1.58 2.09
CA LEU A 138 6.01 -1.33 0.74
C LEU A 138 6.67 -0.07 0.16
N GLU A 139 6.85 -0.04 -1.15
CA GLU A 139 7.37 1.09 -1.93
C GLU A 139 6.55 1.33 -3.22
N PRO A 140 6.14 2.57 -3.51
CA PRO A 140 6.27 3.75 -2.65
C PRO A 140 5.41 3.61 -1.38
N LYS A 141 5.80 4.26 -0.26
CA LYS A 141 4.96 4.31 0.96
C LYS A 141 3.81 5.32 0.82
N GLU A 142 3.99 6.30 -0.06
CA GLU A 142 3.07 7.41 -0.25
C GLU A 142 2.16 7.17 -1.45
N SER A 143 0.92 7.65 -1.37
CA SER A 143 0.00 7.71 -2.50
C SER A 143 0.40 8.75 -3.55
N GLY A 144 1.28 9.70 -3.17
CA GLY A 144 1.40 10.99 -3.84
C GLY A 144 0.19 11.90 -3.56
N LEU A 145 0.22 13.11 -4.13
CA LEU A 145 -0.86 14.10 -3.98
C LEU A 145 -2.06 13.72 -4.86
N ILE A 146 -3.21 13.47 -4.24
CA ILE A 146 -4.47 13.14 -4.90
C ILE A 146 -5.36 14.39 -4.93
N PRO A 147 -5.60 15.01 -6.11
CA PRO A 147 -6.44 16.19 -6.19
C PRO A 147 -7.88 15.93 -5.73
N ALA A 148 -8.57 16.99 -5.30
CA ALA A 148 -10.00 16.94 -5.01
C ALA A 148 -10.81 16.45 -6.22
N GLY A 149 -11.81 15.61 -6.00
CA GLY A 149 -12.68 15.09 -7.06
C GLY A 149 -12.03 14.00 -7.92
N LYS A 150 -10.91 13.42 -7.49
CA LYS A 150 -10.16 12.41 -8.27
C LYS A 150 -10.06 11.07 -7.55
N VAL A 151 -9.84 10.04 -8.36
CA VAL A 151 -9.53 8.67 -7.94
C VAL A 151 -8.23 8.28 -8.64
N VAL A 152 -7.30 7.69 -7.89
CA VAL A 152 -6.02 7.23 -8.41
C VAL A 152 -5.73 5.83 -7.85
N ASP A 153 -5.31 4.93 -8.73
CA ASP A 153 -4.86 3.60 -8.34
C ASP A 153 -3.32 3.60 -8.33
N VAL A 154 -2.74 3.18 -7.20
CA VAL A 154 -1.28 3.15 -7.00
C VAL A 154 -0.85 1.72 -6.68
N ALA A 155 0.17 1.25 -7.40
CA ALA A 155 0.81 -0.03 -7.15
C ALA A 155 1.93 0.14 -6.12
N HIS A 156 1.87 -0.64 -5.05
CA HIS A 156 2.86 -0.69 -3.98
C HIS A 156 3.60 -2.02 -4.06
N LYS A 157 4.90 -1.97 -4.31
CA LYS A 157 5.75 -3.15 -4.36
C LYS A 157 6.32 -3.45 -3.00
N LYS A 158 6.31 -4.71 -2.60
CA LYS A 158 6.93 -5.12 -1.35
C LYS A 158 8.45 -4.99 -1.42
N VAL A 159 9.03 -4.34 -0.40
CA VAL A 159 10.48 -4.09 -0.31
C VAL A 159 11.21 -5.40 -0.02
N ALA A 160 12.27 -5.67 -0.76
CA ALA A 160 13.08 -6.88 -0.55
C ALA A 160 13.76 -6.82 0.83
N ASN A 161 13.82 -7.95 1.53
CA ASN A 161 14.38 -8.11 2.88
C ASN A 161 13.65 -7.34 4.01
N SER A 162 12.45 -6.82 3.77
CA SER A 162 11.65 -6.14 4.80
C SER A 162 10.77 -7.06 5.64
N GLY A 163 10.48 -8.27 5.14
CA GLY A 163 9.70 -9.28 5.85
C GLY A 163 10.58 -10.41 6.35
N LYS A 164 10.43 -10.81 7.61
CA LYS A 164 11.06 -12.04 8.14
C LYS A 164 9.98 -13.07 8.42
N VAL A 165 10.00 -14.16 7.67
CA VAL A 165 9.13 -15.32 7.92
C VAL A 165 9.96 -16.37 8.66
N ALA A 166 9.53 -16.76 9.85
CA ALA A 166 10.22 -17.80 10.64
C ALA A 166 9.93 -19.23 10.15
N ALA A 167 8.83 -19.42 9.41
CA ALA A 167 8.41 -20.72 8.88
C ALA A 167 9.03 -21.01 7.51
N SER A 168 9.05 -22.29 7.11
CA SER A 168 9.36 -22.67 5.74
C SER A 168 8.35 -22.00 4.79
N PRO A 169 8.78 -21.12 3.88
CA PRO A 169 7.85 -20.36 3.04
C PRO A 169 6.96 -21.23 2.16
N CYS A 170 7.45 -22.39 1.74
CA CYS A 170 6.69 -23.31 0.90
C CYS A 170 5.45 -23.88 1.57
N SER A 171 5.40 -23.97 2.90
CA SER A 171 4.18 -24.47 3.56
C SER A 171 3.04 -23.45 3.56
N LEU A 172 3.34 -22.19 3.26
CA LEU A 172 2.39 -21.07 3.28
C LEU A 172 1.86 -20.73 1.88
N CYS A 173 2.46 -21.30 0.84
CA CYS A 173 1.98 -21.25 -0.53
C CYS A 173 0.49 -21.64 -0.66
N GLY A 174 -0.30 -20.84 -1.35
CA GLY A 174 -1.71 -21.13 -1.63
C GLY A 174 -2.64 -21.06 -0.40
N GLN A 175 -2.11 -20.76 0.78
CA GLN A 175 -2.93 -20.53 1.96
C GLN A 175 -3.61 -19.17 1.87
N VAL A 176 -4.92 -19.13 2.11
CA VAL A 176 -5.66 -17.87 2.20
C VAL A 176 -5.23 -17.15 3.47
N GLY A 177 -4.77 -15.91 3.31
CA GLY A 177 -4.44 -14.98 4.38
C GLY A 177 -5.18 -13.67 4.22
N SER A 178 -5.00 -12.79 5.21
CA SER A 178 -5.55 -11.44 5.21
C SER A 178 -4.41 -10.41 5.18
N LEU A 179 -4.42 -9.55 4.17
CA LEU A 179 -3.59 -8.37 4.10
C LEU A 179 -4.25 -7.26 4.91
N SER A 180 -3.53 -6.67 5.85
CA SER A 180 -3.94 -5.45 6.54
C SER A 180 -2.96 -4.33 6.23
N LEU A 181 -3.48 -3.20 5.77
CA LEU A 181 -2.72 -1.98 5.55
C LEU A 181 -3.24 -0.89 6.48
N THR A 182 -2.32 -0.12 7.06
CA THR A 182 -2.61 1.06 7.87
C THR A 182 -1.95 2.27 7.23
N TRP A 183 -2.68 3.38 7.16
CA TRP A 183 -2.23 4.66 6.64
C TRP A 183 -2.33 5.75 7.69
N ASN A 184 -1.47 6.76 7.57
CA ASN A 184 -1.66 8.08 8.13
C ASN A 184 -2.18 9.02 7.05
N VAL A 185 -3.32 9.67 7.31
CA VAL A 185 -3.93 10.68 6.45
C VAL A 185 -4.20 11.92 7.30
N ASN A 186 -3.43 12.99 7.09
CA ASN A 186 -3.52 14.24 7.86
C ASN A 186 -3.49 14.03 9.39
N GLY A 187 -2.66 13.10 9.87
CA GLY A 187 -2.55 12.78 11.29
C GLY A 187 -3.59 11.78 11.81
N GLN A 188 -4.55 11.36 10.98
CA GLN A 188 -5.51 10.31 11.32
C GLN A 188 -5.04 8.94 10.84
N THR A 189 -5.24 7.93 11.66
CA THR A 189 -4.93 6.54 11.31
C THR A 189 -6.15 5.89 10.69
N VAL A 190 -5.99 5.35 9.48
CA VAL A 190 -7.03 4.60 8.75
C VAL A 190 -6.47 3.23 8.40
N SER A 191 -7.31 2.20 8.40
CA SER A 191 -6.90 0.84 8.03
C SER A 191 -7.91 0.17 7.10
N ALA A 192 -7.43 -0.77 6.31
CA ALA A 192 -8.23 -1.59 5.41
C ALA A 192 -7.63 -2.99 5.37
N SER A 193 -8.48 -3.98 5.13
CA SER A 193 -8.08 -5.38 5.06
C SER A 193 -8.74 -6.04 3.87
N GLU A 194 -8.01 -6.95 3.23
CA GLU A 194 -8.46 -7.72 2.08
C GLU A 194 -7.89 -9.14 2.16
N VAL A 195 -8.64 -10.13 1.65
CA VAL A 195 -8.21 -11.53 1.66
C VAL A 195 -7.51 -11.90 0.36
N GLY A 196 -6.48 -12.73 0.44
CA GLY A 196 -5.79 -13.23 -0.75
C GLY A 196 -5.00 -14.49 -0.45
N ALA A 197 -4.48 -15.13 -1.49
CA ALA A 197 -3.61 -16.29 -1.36
C ALA A 197 -2.32 -16.04 -2.14
N PRO A 198 -1.13 -16.13 -1.51
CA PRO A 198 0.12 -15.97 -2.23
C PRO A 198 0.37 -17.19 -3.13
N GLY A 199 0.78 -16.94 -4.36
CA GLY A 199 1.25 -17.98 -5.28
C GLY A 199 2.59 -18.59 -4.84
N CYS A 200 2.99 -19.68 -5.48
CA CYS A 200 4.35 -20.21 -5.35
C CYS A 200 5.23 -19.70 -6.50
N ALA A 201 6.46 -19.32 -6.16
CA ALA A 201 7.55 -19.17 -7.11
C ALA A 201 8.61 -20.23 -6.78
N TYR A 202 8.98 -21.00 -7.80
CA TYR A 202 10.00 -22.06 -7.74
C TYR A 202 11.28 -21.62 -8.43
#